data_AF-A0A921HHQ3-F1
#
_entry.id   AF-A0A921HHQ3-F1
#
_cell.length_a   1.000
_cell.length_b   1.000
_cell.length_c   1.000
_cell.angle_alpha   90.00
_cell.angle_beta   90.00
_cell.angle_gamma   90.00
#
_symmetry.space_group_name_H-M   'P 1'
#
loop_
_entity.id
_entity.type
_entity.pdbx_description
1 polymer ?
#
loop_
_entity_poly.entity_id
_entity_poly.type
_entity_poly.pdbx_seq_one_letter_code
_entity_poly.pdbx_strand_id
1 'polypeptide(L)'
;PDIFEKTYDKSDDLSYAMDFGDAIEVLKQGGAIRRKGWNGKGLFVIKQVPAHIESEIIPKMQSLPRSAKDLILKGKGFIDYASQCLIYNENTGRADSWVPSISDVFAEDWEIVQ
;
A
#
# COMPACT_ATOMS: atom_id res chain seq x y z
N PRO A 1 2.29 34.83 -23.74
CA PRO A 1 1.45 33.71 -23.26
C PRO A 1 2.35 32.58 -22.78
N ASP A 2 2.38 32.39 -21.47
CA ASP A 2 3.27 31.47 -20.80
C ASP A 2 3.00 30.04 -21.27
N ILE A 3 4.01 29.39 -21.85
CA ILE A 3 3.90 28.02 -22.39
C ILE A 3 3.37 27.05 -21.32
N PHE A 4 3.69 27.32 -20.06
CA PHE A 4 3.25 26.53 -18.92
C PHE A 4 1.73 26.55 -18.74
N GLU A 5 1.07 27.68 -18.95
CA GLU A 5 -0.37 27.83 -18.74
C GLU A 5 -1.19 27.08 -19.82
N LYS A 6 -0.68 27.04 -21.06
CA LYS A 6 -1.29 26.28 -22.16
C LYS A 6 -1.14 24.76 -22.04
N THR A 7 -0.19 24.27 -21.27
CA THR A 7 -0.04 22.82 -21.00
C THR A 7 -0.92 22.33 -19.85
N TYR A 8 -1.57 23.23 -19.12
CA TYR A 8 -2.55 22.93 -18.06
C TYR A 8 -4.01 23.03 -18.53
N ASP A 9 -4.25 23.12 -19.85
CA ASP A 9 -5.61 23.05 -20.39
C ASP A 9 -6.17 21.66 -20.09
N LYS A 10 -6.90 21.59 -18.97
CA LYS A 10 -7.52 20.38 -18.45
C LYS A 10 -8.45 19.85 -19.53
N SER A 11 -8.16 18.65 -20.00
CA SER A 11 -9.08 17.90 -20.84
C SER A 11 -10.36 17.63 -20.03
N ASP A 12 -11.39 18.44 -20.27
CA ASP A 12 -12.76 18.27 -19.80
C ASP A 12 -13.45 17.05 -20.46
N ASP A 13 -12.79 15.89 -20.46
CA ASP A 13 -13.42 14.63 -20.91
C ASP A 13 -13.69 13.75 -19.70
N LEU A 14 -14.98 13.72 -19.34
CA LEU A 14 -15.55 13.21 -18.10
C LEU A 14 -15.54 11.68 -18.05
N SER A 15 -14.41 11.12 -17.65
CA SER A 15 -14.40 10.05 -16.67
C SER A 15 -13.37 10.42 -15.62
N TYR A 16 -13.78 10.69 -14.38
CA TYR A 16 -12.84 10.89 -13.27
C TYR A 16 -12.10 9.58 -13.05
N ALA A 17 -10.98 9.43 -13.76
CA ALA A 17 -10.06 8.33 -13.61
C ALA A 17 -9.25 8.63 -12.34
N MET A 18 -9.26 7.69 -11.40
CA MET A 18 -8.64 7.88 -10.09
C MET A 18 -7.12 7.83 -10.25
N ASP A 19 -6.43 8.89 -9.84
CA ASP A 19 -4.98 8.97 -9.95
C ASP A 19 -4.28 8.34 -8.74
N PHE A 20 -2.95 8.34 -8.74
CA PHE A 20 -2.18 7.82 -7.62
C PHE A 20 -2.37 8.62 -6.32
N GLY A 21 -2.59 9.94 -6.40
CA GLY A 21 -2.85 10.78 -5.24
C GLY A 21 -4.15 10.38 -4.55
N ASP A 22 -5.23 10.25 -5.32
CA ASP A 22 -6.51 9.74 -4.84
C ASP A 22 -6.36 8.35 -4.21
N ALA A 23 -5.55 7.48 -4.82
CA ALA A 23 -5.26 6.14 -4.32
C ALA A 23 -4.59 6.14 -2.95
N ILE A 24 -3.64 7.04 -2.74
CA ILE A 24 -3.02 7.24 -1.42
C ILE A 24 -4.03 7.78 -0.40
N GLU A 25 -4.94 8.68 -0.78
CA GLU A 25 -5.98 9.18 0.14
C GLU A 25 -6.94 8.07 0.58
N VAL A 26 -7.35 7.18 -0.33
CA VAL A 26 -8.17 6.00 0.02
C VAL A 26 -7.41 5.09 0.99
N LEU A 27 -6.13 4.82 0.74
CA LEU A 27 -5.28 4.02 1.63
C LEU A 27 -5.14 4.65 3.02
N LYS A 28 -5.00 5.97 3.12
CA LYS A 28 -4.97 6.69 4.41
C LYS A 28 -6.26 6.52 5.19
N GLN A 29 -7.40 6.43 4.49
CA GLN A 29 -8.73 6.20 5.08
C GLN A 29 -8.99 4.71 5.41
N GLY A 30 -8.03 3.82 5.12
CA GLY A 30 -8.14 2.38 5.39
C GLY A 30 -8.88 1.60 4.30
N GLY A 31 -9.16 2.22 3.15
CA GLY A 31 -9.70 1.53 1.99
C GLY A 31 -8.68 0.64 1.29
N ALA A 32 -9.17 -0.24 0.41
CA ALA A 32 -8.36 -1.05 -0.47
C ALA A 32 -8.41 -0.51 -1.90
N ILE A 33 -7.29 -0.50 -2.60
CA ILE A 33 -7.17 0.00 -3.97
C ILE A 33 -6.62 -1.07 -4.90
N ARG A 34 -6.88 -0.97 -6.19
CA ARG A 34 -6.20 -1.75 -7.22
C ARG A 34 -6.10 -0.98 -8.53
N ARG A 35 -5.25 -1.44 -9.43
CA ARG A 35 -5.20 -0.95 -10.81
C ARG A 35 -6.00 -1.85 -11.73
N LYS A 36 -6.74 -1.27 -12.67
CA LYS A 36 -7.44 -2.01 -13.73
C LYS A 36 -6.48 -2.77 -14.64
N GLY A 37 -5.31 -2.18 -14.91
CA GLY A 37 -4.30 -2.68 -15.83
C GLY A 37 -3.30 -3.69 -15.23
N TRP A 38 -3.42 -4.06 -13.95
CA TRP A 38 -2.57 -5.12 -13.41
C TRP A 38 -2.88 -6.47 -14.08
N ASN A 39 -1.83 -7.19 -14.47
CA ASN A 39 -1.90 -8.51 -15.12
C ASN A 39 -2.35 -9.64 -14.16
N GLY A 40 -3.16 -9.34 -13.16
CA GLY A 40 -3.73 -10.29 -12.21
C GLY A 40 -5.05 -9.77 -11.68
N LYS A 41 -6.17 -10.37 -12.12
CA LYS A 41 -7.45 -10.21 -11.44
C LYS A 41 -7.26 -10.64 -9.99
N GLY A 42 -7.75 -9.86 -9.03
CA GLY A 42 -7.68 -10.19 -7.60
C GLY A 42 -6.41 -9.75 -6.87
N LEU A 43 -5.62 -8.85 -7.47
CA LEU A 43 -4.59 -8.09 -6.75
C LEU A 43 -5.18 -6.79 -6.20
N PHE A 44 -4.93 -6.49 -4.93
CA PHE A 44 -5.24 -5.21 -4.33
C PHE A 44 -4.24 -4.81 -3.28
N VAL A 45 -4.19 -3.53 -2.95
CA VAL A 45 -3.29 -2.94 -1.96
C VAL A 45 -4.09 -2.42 -0.80
N ILE A 46 -3.57 -2.66 0.40
CA ILE A 46 -4.06 -2.11 1.66
C ILE A 46 -2.93 -1.48 2.44
N LYS A 47 -3.25 -0.43 3.19
CA LYS A 47 -2.35 0.17 4.16
C LYS A 47 -2.49 -0.56 5.49
N GLN A 48 -1.38 -1.05 6.03
CA GLN A 48 -1.37 -1.64 7.36
C GLN A 48 -1.66 -0.58 8.41
N VAL A 49 -2.48 -0.95 9.39
CA VAL A 49 -2.73 -0.14 10.58
C VAL A 49 -1.44 -0.11 11.40
N PRO A 50 -0.92 1.08 11.78
CA PRO A 50 0.22 1.17 12.67
C PRO A 50 -0.03 0.37 13.95
N ALA A 51 0.97 -0.40 14.39
CA ALA A 51 0.81 -1.29 15.52
C ALA A 51 2.07 -1.31 16.38
N HIS A 52 1.88 -1.22 17.69
CA HIS A 52 2.91 -1.41 18.70
C HIS A 52 2.82 -2.85 19.22
N ILE A 53 3.86 -3.64 18.99
CA ILE A 53 3.93 -5.04 19.39
C ILE A 53 4.87 -5.18 20.58
N GLU A 54 4.29 -5.50 21.73
CA GLU A 54 4.98 -5.62 23.00
C GLU A 54 5.71 -6.97 23.16
N SER A 55 6.59 -7.02 24.17
CA SER A 55 7.50 -8.13 24.43
C SER A 55 6.80 -9.48 24.68
N GLU A 56 5.54 -9.46 25.14
CA GLU A 56 4.75 -10.66 25.43
C GLU A 56 4.16 -11.29 24.16
N ILE A 57 4.07 -10.51 23.08
CA ILE A 57 3.52 -10.93 21.79
C ILE A 57 4.63 -11.44 20.86
N ILE A 58 5.80 -10.82 20.87
CA ILE A 58 6.94 -11.17 19.99
C ILE A 58 7.27 -12.68 19.99
N PRO A 59 7.34 -13.38 21.13
CA PRO A 59 7.59 -14.83 21.14
C PRO A 59 6.57 -15.65 20.36
N LYS A 60 5.31 -15.19 20.32
CA LYS A 60 4.16 -15.86 19.70
C LYS A 60 4.02 -15.58 18.20
N MET A 61 4.74 -14.61 17.66
CA MET A 61 4.68 -14.27 16.23
C MET A 61 5.20 -15.44 15.37
N GLN A 62 4.37 -15.94 14.46
CA GLN A 62 4.77 -17.00 13.52
C GLN A 62 5.64 -16.46 12.37
N SER A 63 5.55 -15.16 12.10
CA SER A 63 6.25 -14.47 11.01
C SER A 63 7.74 -14.23 11.24
N LEU A 64 8.26 -14.48 12.45
CA LEU A 64 9.66 -14.25 12.80
C LEU A 64 10.38 -15.54 13.24
N PRO A 65 11.60 -15.82 12.75
CA PRO A 65 12.41 -16.91 13.25
C PRO A 65 12.89 -16.62 14.69
N ARG A 66 13.23 -17.68 15.44
CA ARG A 66 13.68 -17.57 16.83
C ARG A 66 14.86 -16.62 17.01
N SER A 67 15.87 -16.71 16.16
CA SER A 67 17.06 -15.85 16.22
C SER A 67 16.73 -14.36 16.09
N ALA A 68 15.75 -13.99 15.26
CA ALA A 68 15.30 -12.60 15.14
C ALA A 68 14.57 -12.13 16.40
N LYS A 69 13.70 -12.97 16.97
CA LYS A 69 13.00 -12.67 18.23
C LYS A 69 13.99 -12.40 19.37
N ASP A 70 15.01 -13.24 19.50
CA ASP A 70 16.04 -13.11 20.53
C ASP A 70 16.79 -11.77 20.41
N LEU A 71 17.12 -11.35 19.19
CA LEU A 71 17.79 -10.06 18.93
C LEU A 71 16.89 -8.86 19.28
N ILE A 72 15.60 -8.91 18.92
CA ILE A 72 14.64 -7.83 19.19
C ILE A 72 14.40 -7.68 20.71
N LEU A 73 14.19 -8.80 21.41
CA LEU A 73 13.97 -8.83 22.86
C LEU A 73 15.19 -8.39 23.66
N LYS A 74 16.40 -8.71 23.18
CA LYS A 74 17.66 -8.17 23.76
C LYS A 74 17.81 -6.67 23.53
N GLY A 75 17.24 -6.16 22.43
CA GLY A 75 17.26 -4.75 22.05
C GLY A 75 16.21 -3.94 22.80
N LYS A 76 15.27 -3.35 22.04
CA LYS A 76 14.22 -2.49 22.60
C LYS A 76 13.06 -3.27 23.25
N GLY A 77 12.90 -4.55 22.91
CA GLY A 77 11.83 -5.37 23.46
C GLY A 77 10.45 -5.21 22.81
N PHE A 78 10.32 -4.36 21.79
CA PHE A 78 9.07 -4.12 21.06
C PHE A 78 9.32 -3.96 19.55
N ILE A 79 8.24 -4.00 18.75
CA ILE A 79 8.23 -3.69 17.32
C ILE A 79 7.16 -2.64 17.03
N ASP A 80 7.55 -1.54 16.39
CA ASP A 80 6.61 -0.58 15.81
C ASP A 80 6.47 -0.83 14.31
N TYR A 81 5.28 -1.26 13.89
CA TYR A 81 4.92 -1.25 12.47
C TYR A 81 4.44 0.15 12.08
N ALA A 82 5.16 0.78 11.15
CA ALA A 82 4.85 2.10 10.62
C ALA A 82 4.85 2.09 9.09
N SER A 83 3.92 2.85 8.50
CA SER A 83 3.92 3.21 7.07
C SER A 83 4.08 2.04 6.08
N GLN A 84 3.49 0.88 6.41
CA GLN A 84 3.55 -0.30 5.55
C GLN A 84 2.29 -0.44 4.70
N CYS A 85 2.47 -0.81 3.43
CA CYS A 85 1.40 -1.28 2.56
C CYS A 85 1.70 -2.69 2.06
N LEU A 86 0.66 -3.49 1.90
CA LEU A 86 0.74 -4.86 1.37
C LEU A 86 0.00 -4.91 0.04
N ILE A 87 0.55 -5.66 -0.91
CA ILE A 87 -0.21 -6.14 -2.07
C ILE A 87 -0.66 -7.57 -1.76
N TYR A 88 -1.96 -7.81 -1.85
CA TYR A 88 -2.58 -9.09 -1.57
C TYR A 88 -3.15 -9.69 -2.84
N ASN A 89 -2.92 -10.99 -3.03
CA ASN A 89 -3.50 -11.77 -4.11
C ASN A 89 -4.58 -12.69 -3.56
N GLU A 90 -5.84 -12.32 -3.76
CA GLU A 90 -7.00 -13.05 -3.23
C GLU A 90 -7.13 -14.47 -3.78
N ASN A 91 -6.62 -14.73 -4.97
CA ASN A 91 -6.68 -16.08 -5.57
C ASN A 91 -5.70 -17.06 -4.92
N THR A 92 -4.66 -16.56 -4.24
CA THR A 92 -3.60 -17.40 -3.66
C THR A 92 -3.46 -17.24 -2.15
N GLY A 93 -4.06 -16.19 -1.58
CA GLY A 93 -3.85 -15.80 -0.19
C GLY A 93 -2.49 -15.18 0.11
N ARG A 94 -1.67 -14.90 -0.92
CA ARG A 94 -0.33 -14.36 -0.74
C ARG A 94 -0.38 -12.86 -0.47
N ALA A 95 0.33 -12.43 0.58
CA ALA A 95 0.59 -11.03 0.89
C ALA A 95 2.08 -10.74 0.70
N ASP A 96 2.41 -9.74 -0.12
CA ASP A 96 3.77 -9.24 -0.29
C ASP A 96 3.83 -7.75 0.03
N SER A 97 5.04 -7.21 0.20
CA SER A 97 5.23 -5.76 0.35
C SER A 97 4.88 -5.04 -0.95
N TRP A 98 4.03 -4.02 -0.86
CA TRP A 98 3.81 -3.12 -1.98
C TRP A 98 4.77 -1.94 -1.92
N VAL A 99 5.57 -1.78 -2.97
CA VAL A 99 6.39 -0.59 -3.20
C VAL A 99 5.94 -0.02 -4.55
N PRO A 100 5.29 1.15 -4.58
CA PRO A 100 4.78 1.70 -5.82
C PRO A 100 5.93 1.98 -6.78
N SER A 101 5.83 1.43 -7.99
CA SER A 101 6.75 1.76 -9.08
C SER A 101 6.41 3.13 -9.67
N ILE A 102 7.31 3.71 -10.46
CA ILE A 102 6.98 4.93 -11.21
C ILE A 102 5.79 4.72 -12.16
N SER A 103 5.62 3.51 -12.69
CA SER A 103 4.45 3.16 -13.50
C SER A 103 3.15 3.13 -12.70
N ASP A 104 3.21 2.92 -11.38
CA ASP A 104 2.06 3.02 -10.47
C ASP A 104 1.78 4.47 -10.11
N VAL A 105 2.83 5.28 -9.92
CA VAL A 105 2.71 6.71 -9.61
C VAL A 105 2.06 7.50 -10.75
N PHE A 106 2.39 7.18 -12.01
CA PHE A 106 1.80 7.83 -13.18
C PHE A 106 0.54 7.13 -13.71
N ALA A 107 -0.02 6.21 -12.95
CA ALA A 107 -1.24 5.52 -13.32
C ALA A 107 -2.48 6.34 -12.98
N GLU A 108 -3.45 6.33 -13.90
CA GLU A 108 -4.76 6.98 -13.75
C GLU A 108 -5.90 5.95 -13.73
N ASP A 109 -5.56 4.66 -13.67
CA ASP A 109 -6.51 3.55 -13.73
C ASP A 109 -6.77 2.90 -12.37
N TRP A 110 -6.61 3.67 -11.28
CA TRP A 110 -6.90 3.19 -9.94
C TRP A 110 -8.41 3.01 -9.71
N GLU A 111 -8.74 2.11 -8.79
CA GLU A 111 -10.11 1.91 -8.33
C GLU A 111 -10.14 1.41 -6.89
N ILE A 112 -11.20 1.76 -6.18
CA ILE A 112 -11.48 1.24 -4.84
C ILE A 112 -12.01 -0.18 -4.96
N VAL A 113 -11.51 -1.09 -4.14
CA VAL A 113 -12.05 -2.45 -4.02
C VAL A 113 -13.26 -2.41 -3.08
N GLN A 114 -14.40 -2.92 -3.55
CA GLN A 114 -15.65 -3.06 -2.80
C GLN A 114 -15.76 -4.41 -2.11
#